data_AF-A0A2H0XBP9-F1
#
_entry.id   AF-A0A2H0XBP9-F1
#
_cell.length_a   1.000
_cell.length_b   1.000
_cell.length_c   1.000
_cell.angle_alpha   90.00
_cell.angle_beta   90.00
_cell.angle_gamma   90.00
#
_symmetry.space_group_name_H-M   'P 1'
#
loop_
_entity.id
_entity.type
_entity.pdbx_description
1 polymer ?
#
loop_
_entity_poly.entity_id
_entity_poly.type
_entity_poly.pdbx_seq_one_letter_code
_entity_poly.pdbx_strand_id
1 'polypeptide(L)'
;MKLPFNLKSKKSIEKIEAITRTLEKYFNRGLEDKDLHLRIFAVLPLLACIALSFYAFGSFNTQIPLWYTKPWGEQILTAKINIFIIPIIATFFTASAFVLAYFCKKFYFTYLSQILLYSAIIFNIGFLMCVARISYISSQTPLALVNINPQTQSLITLLITGFILSYLILPKFITWAFKKNLVTDPTVHKHPGMILAKPSARGGGFVFSVLLSVASLLLLERTSLTTGIALSVFLCGLIGLLDDFQNTHPASKLRALENPTIRLLLFLPLPVIVMMAFGVVSGYINNPFDGYISLTNLSFNLAGKLITPLPYLFTLVWTLAIMNMISWSNGVDGQFGGVAGISILIIGILALRLVDAEPAQLNTAKLAFLGAGMAFGFIPRTWHPSKIMWGFGAVSVGLLLSSLSIVSRAKVATAIMVIMIPFLDGVITFFRRLLQKKNPLKGDRGHLHHLLLARGWSPQKVAIFYWVATTLFGIIGLVSAERSSALITLTLGGLVATVIIVLNIKKSQQEDIPPQSPLV
;
A
#
# COMPACT_ATOMS: atom_id res chain seq x y z
N MET A 1 34.91 -40.09 -5.45
CA MET A 1 34.09 -40.07 -6.68
C MET A 1 33.66 -38.62 -6.94
N LYS A 2 34.43 -37.87 -7.74
CA LYS A 2 34.10 -36.48 -8.10
C LYS A 2 33.16 -36.53 -9.31
N LEU A 3 31.89 -36.17 -9.14
CA LEU A 3 30.96 -35.94 -10.24
C LEU A 3 31.31 -34.61 -10.94
N PRO A 4 31.50 -34.59 -12.27
CA PRO A 4 31.65 -33.35 -13.00
C PRO A 4 30.25 -32.80 -13.31
N PHE A 5 29.88 -31.68 -12.68
CA PHE A 5 28.76 -30.88 -13.17
C PHE A 5 29.21 -30.14 -14.42
N ASN A 6 29.04 -30.80 -15.56
CA ASN A 6 29.30 -30.26 -16.88
C ASN A 6 28.29 -29.13 -17.16
N LEU A 7 28.81 -27.91 -17.28
CA LEU A 7 28.11 -26.70 -17.66
C LEU A 7 27.32 -26.94 -18.96
N LYS A 8 25.99 -27.06 -18.84
CA LYS A 8 25.07 -27.03 -19.98
C LYS A 8 25.15 -25.67 -20.69
N SER A 9 26.05 -25.65 -21.67
CA SER A 9 26.11 -24.83 -22.88
C SER A 9 26.03 -23.31 -22.69
N LYS A 10 27.14 -22.63 -23.04
CA LYS A 10 27.25 -21.18 -23.25
C LYS A 10 26.10 -20.63 -24.15
N LYS A 11 25.61 -21.45 -25.08
CA LYS A 11 24.44 -21.20 -25.94
C LYS A 11 23.13 -21.00 -25.18
N SER A 12 22.93 -21.66 -24.05
CA SER A 12 21.73 -21.50 -23.21
C SER A 12 21.74 -20.13 -22.53
N ILE A 13 22.92 -19.70 -22.06
CA ILE A 13 23.12 -18.40 -21.40
C ILE A 13 22.96 -17.27 -22.42
N GLU A 14 23.56 -17.40 -23.62
CA GLU A 14 23.39 -16.43 -24.71
C GLU A 14 21.93 -16.32 -25.18
N LYS A 15 21.19 -17.44 -25.25
CA LYS A 15 19.75 -17.41 -25.55
C LYS A 15 18.95 -16.69 -24.47
N ILE A 16 19.27 -16.94 -23.20
CA ILE A 16 18.62 -16.26 -22.08
C ILE A 16 18.94 -14.76 -22.17
N GLU A 17 20.20 -14.36 -22.32
CA GLU A 17 20.60 -12.96 -22.47
C GLU A 17 19.93 -12.27 -23.67
N ALA A 18 19.81 -12.95 -24.81
CA ALA A 18 19.12 -12.41 -25.97
C ALA A 18 17.62 -12.20 -25.71
N ILE A 19 16.97 -13.13 -25.00
CA ILE A 19 15.57 -12.98 -24.56
C ILE A 19 15.47 -11.82 -23.57
N THR A 20 16.38 -11.71 -22.60
CA THR A 20 16.40 -10.60 -21.63
C THR A 20 16.57 -9.25 -22.32
N ARG A 21 17.49 -9.12 -23.28
CA ARG A 21 17.70 -7.89 -24.07
C ARG A 21 16.49 -7.54 -24.93
N THR A 22 15.80 -8.54 -25.47
CA THR A 22 14.60 -8.34 -26.29
C THR A 22 13.41 -7.87 -25.44
N LEU A 23 13.20 -8.52 -24.29
CA LEU A 23 12.20 -8.11 -23.29
C LEU A 23 12.54 -6.71 -22.75
N GLU A 24 13.81 -6.42 -22.51
CA GLU A 24 14.31 -5.13 -22.04
C GLU A 24 14.07 -4.00 -23.05
N LYS A 25 14.28 -4.26 -24.35
CA LYS A 25 13.98 -3.30 -25.43
C LYS A 25 12.48 -3.02 -25.54
N TYR A 26 11.65 -4.05 -25.38
CA TYR A 26 10.19 -3.91 -25.36
C TYR A 26 9.70 -3.13 -24.12
N PHE A 27 10.27 -3.43 -22.95
CA PHE A 27 9.86 -2.81 -21.69
C PHE A 27 10.32 -1.35 -21.59
N ASN A 28 11.55 -1.03 -22.03
CA ASN A 28 12.06 0.35 -22.08
C ASN A 28 11.24 1.22 -23.04
N ARG A 29 10.81 0.69 -24.20
CA ARG A 29 9.87 1.39 -25.09
C ARG A 29 8.52 1.66 -24.44
N GLY A 30 8.06 0.79 -23.53
CA GLY A 30 6.84 1.00 -22.76
C GLY A 30 6.98 2.06 -21.66
N LEU A 31 8.15 2.15 -21.03
CA LEU A 31 8.45 3.09 -19.92
C LEU A 31 8.77 4.53 -20.40
N GLU A 32 9.30 4.69 -21.62
CA GLU A 32 9.47 5.98 -22.29
C GLU A 32 8.18 6.52 -22.91
N ASP A 33 7.11 5.71 -22.92
CA ASP A 33 5.83 6.13 -23.44
C ASP A 33 5.22 7.19 -22.51
N LYS A 34 5.36 8.46 -22.89
CA LYS A 34 4.77 9.60 -22.18
C LYS A 34 3.28 9.38 -21.88
N ASP A 35 2.58 8.57 -22.69
CA ASP A 35 1.15 8.30 -22.56
C ASP A 35 0.82 7.00 -21.79
N LEU A 36 1.82 6.31 -21.21
CA LEU A 36 1.60 5.08 -20.44
C LEU A 36 0.59 5.29 -19.30
N HIS A 37 0.67 6.43 -18.63
CA HIS A 37 -0.27 6.80 -17.58
C HIS A 37 -1.72 6.88 -18.12
N LEU A 38 -1.94 7.44 -19.31
CA LEU A 38 -3.26 7.52 -19.94
C LEU A 38 -3.80 6.14 -20.31
N ARG A 39 -2.95 5.23 -20.80
CA ARG A 39 -3.36 3.84 -21.05
C ARG A 39 -3.75 3.12 -19.76
N ILE A 40 -2.99 3.31 -18.68
CA ILE A 40 -3.34 2.76 -17.36
C ILE A 40 -4.67 3.33 -16.88
N PHE A 41 -4.88 4.64 -16.98
CA PHE A 41 -6.13 5.29 -16.61
C PHE A 41 -7.31 4.88 -17.49
N ALA A 42 -7.09 4.51 -18.75
CA ALA A 42 -8.15 3.97 -19.61
C ALA A 42 -8.54 2.54 -19.19
N VAL A 43 -7.57 1.71 -18.82
CA VAL A 43 -7.80 0.31 -18.43
C VAL A 43 -8.41 0.19 -17.02
N LEU A 44 -8.10 1.11 -16.10
CA LEU A 44 -8.59 1.06 -14.72
C LEU A 44 -10.13 1.02 -14.60
N PRO A 45 -10.91 1.96 -15.18
CA PRO A 45 -12.37 1.91 -15.15
C PRO A 45 -12.94 0.71 -15.93
N LEU A 46 -12.24 0.24 -16.98
CA LEU A 46 -12.63 -0.98 -17.70
C LEU A 46 -12.53 -2.21 -16.80
N LEU A 47 -11.43 -2.37 -16.06
CA LEU A 47 -11.27 -3.46 -15.09
C LEU A 47 -12.30 -3.35 -13.96
N ALA A 48 -12.59 -2.14 -13.47
CA ALA A 48 -13.64 -1.91 -12.49
C ALA A 48 -15.03 -2.29 -13.05
N CYS A 49 -15.30 -1.98 -14.32
CA CYS A 49 -16.54 -2.31 -15.01
C CYS A 49 -16.72 -3.84 -15.12
N ILE A 50 -15.66 -4.55 -15.51
CA ILE A 50 -15.63 -6.02 -15.53
C ILE A 50 -15.87 -6.59 -14.13
N ALA A 51 -15.10 -6.13 -13.13
CA ALA A 51 -15.18 -6.62 -11.76
C ALA A 51 -16.58 -6.38 -11.16
N LEU A 52 -17.16 -5.21 -11.37
CA LEU A 52 -18.51 -4.88 -10.91
C LEU A 52 -19.57 -5.76 -11.58
N SER A 53 -19.43 -6.02 -12.88
CA SER A 53 -20.33 -6.91 -13.62
C SER A 53 -20.32 -8.33 -13.02
N PHE A 54 -19.14 -8.87 -12.70
CA PHE A 54 -19.01 -10.17 -12.03
C PHE A 54 -19.56 -10.17 -10.60
N TYR A 55 -19.24 -9.13 -9.83
CA TYR A 55 -19.68 -8.99 -8.44
C TYR A 55 -21.22 -8.91 -8.33
N ALA A 56 -21.84 -8.11 -9.19
CA ALA A 56 -23.28 -7.88 -9.15
C ALA A 56 -24.09 -9.00 -9.83
N PHE A 57 -23.46 -9.83 -10.67
CA PHE A 57 -24.15 -10.89 -11.42
C PHE A 57 -24.96 -11.85 -10.53
N GLY A 58 -24.44 -12.18 -9.35
CA GLY A 58 -25.09 -13.06 -8.39
C GLY A 58 -26.35 -12.47 -7.75
N SER A 59 -26.46 -11.14 -7.69
CA SER A 59 -27.57 -10.45 -7.00
C SER A 59 -28.69 -10.01 -7.94
N PHE A 60 -28.53 -10.12 -9.26
CA PHE A 60 -29.55 -9.70 -10.22
C PHE A 60 -30.78 -10.59 -10.26
N ASN A 61 -31.92 -9.93 -10.47
CA ASN A 61 -33.12 -10.56 -11.00
C ASN A 61 -32.83 -11.35 -12.29
N THR A 62 -33.72 -12.28 -12.64
CA THR A 62 -33.60 -13.07 -13.89
C THR A 62 -33.50 -12.19 -15.13
N GLN A 63 -34.11 -11.00 -15.07
CA GLN A 63 -34.05 -9.99 -16.12
C GLN A 63 -33.53 -8.63 -15.60
N ILE A 64 -32.83 -7.91 -16.47
CA ILE A 64 -32.20 -6.60 -16.20
C ILE A 64 -32.57 -5.58 -17.30
N PRO A 65 -32.67 -4.27 -16.99
CA PRO A 65 -32.92 -3.21 -17.96
C PRO A 65 -31.59 -2.75 -18.57
N LEU A 66 -31.18 -3.42 -19.67
CA LEU A 66 -29.95 -3.07 -20.39
C LEU A 66 -30.17 -1.96 -21.43
N TRP A 67 -31.36 -1.88 -22.03
CA TRP A 67 -31.63 -1.04 -23.21
C TRP A 67 -32.62 0.09 -22.90
N TYR A 68 -32.13 1.26 -22.49
CA TYR A 68 -32.99 2.40 -22.13
C TYR A 68 -33.55 3.19 -23.34
N THR A 69 -33.21 2.80 -24.57
CA THR A 69 -33.53 3.56 -25.79
C THR A 69 -34.35 2.78 -26.82
N LYS A 70 -35.01 1.69 -26.41
CA LYS A 70 -35.88 0.93 -27.33
C LYS A 70 -37.16 1.72 -27.68
N PRO A 71 -37.70 1.58 -28.91
CA PRO A 71 -38.98 2.16 -29.29
C PRO A 71 -40.10 1.74 -28.33
N TRP A 72 -41.08 2.62 -28.15
CA TRP A 72 -42.22 2.37 -27.27
C TRP A 72 -42.97 1.09 -27.71
N GLY A 73 -43.14 0.14 -26.79
CA GLY A 73 -43.80 -1.15 -27.05
C GLY A 73 -42.88 -2.38 -27.10
N GLU A 74 -41.55 -2.21 -27.16
CA GLU A 74 -40.61 -3.35 -27.08
C GLU A 74 -40.22 -3.71 -25.64
N GLN A 75 -39.95 -5.01 -25.38
CA GLN A 75 -39.39 -5.44 -24.09
C GLN A 75 -38.00 -4.83 -23.86
N ILE A 76 -37.92 -4.00 -22.81
CA ILE A 76 -36.71 -3.30 -22.34
C ILE A 76 -35.81 -4.22 -21.50
N LEU A 77 -36.41 -5.24 -20.89
CA LEU A 77 -35.75 -6.21 -20.03
C LEU A 77 -35.08 -7.32 -20.85
N THR A 78 -33.91 -7.75 -20.40
CA THR A 78 -33.13 -8.82 -21.02
C THR A 78 -32.60 -9.80 -19.98
N ALA A 79 -32.23 -11.02 -20.38
CA ALA A 79 -31.59 -11.98 -19.50
C ALA A 79 -30.35 -11.38 -18.80
N LYS A 80 -30.19 -11.67 -17.49
CA LYS A 80 -29.11 -11.10 -16.67
C LYS A 80 -27.68 -11.34 -17.19
N ILE A 81 -27.47 -12.40 -17.97
CA ILE A 81 -26.18 -12.69 -18.63
C ILE A 81 -25.73 -11.56 -19.57
N ASN A 82 -26.68 -10.78 -20.09
CA ASN A 82 -26.38 -9.70 -21.02
C ASN A 82 -25.72 -8.49 -20.34
N ILE A 83 -25.57 -8.47 -19.00
CA ILE A 83 -24.74 -7.45 -18.34
C ILE A 83 -23.30 -7.44 -18.88
N PHE A 84 -22.77 -8.60 -19.28
CA PHE A 84 -21.40 -8.74 -19.77
C PHE A 84 -21.20 -8.14 -21.18
N ILE A 85 -22.27 -7.73 -21.87
CA ILE A 85 -22.16 -7.00 -23.13
C ILE A 85 -21.46 -5.65 -22.91
N ILE A 86 -21.74 -4.97 -21.80
CA ILE A 86 -21.14 -3.65 -21.49
C ILE A 86 -19.61 -3.74 -21.37
N PRO A 87 -19.01 -4.61 -20.52
CA PRO A 87 -17.57 -4.73 -20.47
C PRO A 87 -16.96 -5.23 -21.78
N ILE A 88 -17.64 -6.08 -22.56
CA ILE A 88 -17.16 -6.49 -23.89
C ILE A 88 -17.05 -5.29 -24.84
N ILE A 89 -18.08 -4.45 -24.91
CA ILE A 89 -18.08 -3.22 -25.72
C ILE A 89 -16.98 -2.26 -25.22
N ALA A 90 -16.86 -2.09 -23.90
CA ALA A 90 -15.82 -1.25 -23.30
C ALA A 90 -14.40 -1.75 -23.62
N THR A 91 -14.17 -3.08 -23.60
CA THR A 91 -12.91 -3.70 -24.03
C THR A 91 -12.64 -3.43 -25.49
N PHE A 92 -13.62 -3.63 -26.37
CA PHE A 92 -13.48 -3.36 -27.80
C PHE A 92 -13.16 -1.88 -28.08
N PHE A 93 -13.86 -0.97 -27.42
CA PHE A 93 -13.63 0.47 -27.54
C PHE A 93 -12.22 0.86 -27.08
N THR A 94 -11.78 0.33 -25.94
CA THR A 94 -10.44 0.59 -25.39
C THR A 94 -9.35 0.03 -26.29
N ALA A 95 -9.52 -1.20 -26.79
CA ALA A 95 -8.58 -1.82 -27.73
C ALA A 95 -8.48 -1.00 -29.03
N SER A 96 -9.63 -0.57 -29.58
CA SER A 96 -9.69 0.28 -30.77
C SER A 96 -8.99 1.61 -30.54
N ALA A 97 -9.24 2.27 -29.40
CA ALA A 97 -8.57 3.51 -29.03
C ALA A 97 -7.04 3.33 -28.90
N PHE A 98 -6.58 2.19 -28.38
CA PHE A 98 -5.14 1.88 -28.26
C PHE A 98 -4.49 1.66 -29.62
N VAL A 99 -5.15 0.91 -30.50
CA VAL A 99 -4.69 0.68 -31.88
C VAL A 99 -4.63 2.00 -32.65
N LEU A 100 -5.69 2.81 -32.59
CA LEU A 100 -5.73 4.12 -33.25
C LEU A 100 -4.68 5.07 -32.66
N ALA A 101 -4.54 5.14 -31.34
CA ALA A 101 -3.53 5.98 -30.69
C ALA A 101 -2.10 5.55 -31.10
N TYR A 102 -1.85 4.25 -31.27
CA TYR A 102 -0.60 3.73 -31.80
C TYR A 102 -0.33 4.22 -33.23
N PHE A 103 -1.32 4.13 -34.13
CA PHE A 103 -1.19 4.65 -35.49
C PHE A 103 -1.02 6.17 -35.53
N CYS A 104 -1.82 6.94 -34.78
CA CYS A 104 -1.67 8.39 -34.68
C CYS A 104 -0.25 8.78 -34.25
N LYS A 105 0.32 8.07 -33.26
CA LYS A 105 1.69 8.30 -32.81
C LYS A 105 2.72 7.92 -33.88
N LYS A 106 2.49 6.83 -34.63
CA LYS A 106 3.33 6.42 -35.77
C LYS A 106 3.36 7.47 -36.88
N PHE A 107 2.26 8.21 -37.09
CA PHE A 107 2.15 9.29 -38.07
C PHE A 107 2.35 10.69 -37.47
N TYR A 108 2.99 10.81 -36.29
CA TYR A 108 3.33 12.08 -35.62
C TYR A 108 2.15 12.95 -35.13
N PHE A 109 0.93 12.42 -35.07
CA PHE A 109 -0.26 13.10 -34.52
C PHE A 109 -0.37 12.92 -32.99
N THR A 110 0.56 13.51 -32.23
CA THR A 110 0.69 13.30 -30.77
C THR A 110 -0.53 13.78 -29.96
N TYR A 111 -1.15 14.90 -30.33
CA TYR A 111 -2.34 15.39 -29.63
C TYR A 111 -3.57 14.51 -29.88
N LEU A 112 -3.72 14.01 -31.10
CA LEU A 112 -4.82 13.13 -31.46
C LEU A 112 -4.73 11.78 -30.73
N SER A 113 -3.52 11.23 -30.55
CA SER A 113 -3.36 10.01 -29.74
C SER A 113 -3.77 10.21 -28.29
N GLN A 114 -3.46 11.38 -27.70
CA GLN A 114 -3.90 11.70 -26.33
C GLN A 114 -5.41 11.88 -26.23
N ILE A 115 -6.04 12.59 -27.18
CA ILE A 115 -7.50 12.75 -27.26
C ILE A 115 -8.18 11.38 -27.32
N LEU A 116 -7.67 10.45 -28.14
CA LEU A 116 -8.20 9.09 -28.22
C LEU A 116 -8.12 8.35 -26.87
N LEU A 117 -7.00 8.47 -26.15
CA LEU A 117 -6.84 7.84 -24.83
C LEU A 117 -7.73 8.50 -23.77
N TYR A 118 -7.89 9.84 -23.78
CA TYR A 118 -8.84 10.53 -22.91
C TYR A 118 -10.29 10.13 -23.21
N SER A 119 -10.65 9.97 -24.49
CA SER A 119 -11.98 9.50 -24.87
C SER A 119 -12.23 8.09 -24.30
N ALA A 120 -11.27 7.17 -24.41
CA ALA A 120 -11.37 5.84 -23.80
C ALA A 120 -11.59 5.89 -22.29
N ILE A 121 -10.89 6.78 -21.57
CA ILE A 121 -11.10 6.99 -20.12
C ILE A 121 -12.54 7.42 -19.85
N ILE A 122 -13.03 8.45 -20.54
CA ILE A 122 -14.38 9.00 -20.35
C ILE A 122 -15.45 7.94 -20.65
N PHE A 123 -15.33 7.23 -21.77
CA PHE A 123 -16.26 6.16 -22.14
C PHE A 123 -16.25 5.02 -21.13
N ASN A 124 -15.09 4.58 -20.64
CA ASN A 124 -15.01 3.50 -19.65
C ASN A 124 -15.59 3.92 -18.29
N ILE A 125 -15.45 5.18 -17.89
CA ILE A 125 -16.16 5.74 -16.72
C ILE A 125 -17.67 5.71 -16.96
N GLY A 126 -18.13 6.11 -18.15
CA GLY A 126 -19.55 6.03 -18.54
C GLY A 126 -20.10 4.60 -18.48
N PHE A 127 -19.38 3.63 -19.02
CA PHE A 127 -19.76 2.22 -18.97
C PHE A 127 -19.76 1.67 -17.54
N LEU A 128 -18.78 2.03 -16.71
CA LEU A 128 -18.75 1.68 -15.29
C LEU A 128 -19.99 2.25 -14.56
N MET A 129 -20.35 3.51 -14.79
CA MET A 129 -21.55 4.12 -14.23
C MET A 129 -22.83 3.42 -14.72
N CYS A 130 -22.86 3.00 -15.99
CA CYS A 130 -23.97 2.24 -16.54
C CYS A 130 -24.15 0.89 -15.82
N VAL A 131 -23.08 0.11 -15.66
CA VAL A 131 -23.11 -1.15 -14.91
C VAL A 131 -23.51 -0.88 -13.45
N ALA A 132 -22.97 0.15 -12.80
CA ALA A 132 -23.34 0.51 -11.43
C ALA A 132 -24.82 0.85 -11.30
N ARG A 133 -25.38 1.61 -12.23
CA ARG A 133 -26.80 1.97 -12.26
C ARG A 133 -27.71 0.77 -12.53
N ILE A 134 -27.37 -0.07 -13.51
CA ILE A 134 -28.13 -1.30 -13.78
C ILE A 134 -28.08 -2.20 -12.55
N SER A 135 -26.92 -2.30 -11.91
CA SER A 135 -26.76 -3.09 -10.70
C SER A 135 -27.61 -2.56 -9.56
N TYR A 136 -27.66 -1.23 -9.39
CA TYR A 136 -28.52 -0.58 -8.42
C TYR A 136 -30.01 -0.91 -8.60
N ILE A 137 -30.50 -0.83 -9.83
CA ILE A 137 -31.92 -1.00 -10.14
C ILE A 137 -32.34 -2.48 -10.13
N SER A 138 -31.45 -3.40 -10.52
CA SER A 138 -31.83 -4.78 -10.87
C SER A 138 -31.53 -5.82 -9.79
N SER A 139 -30.79 -5.44 -8.75
CA SER A 139 -30.44 -6.37 -7.67
C SER A 139 -31.65 -6.64 -6.75
N GLN A 140 -31.88 -7.91 -6.43
CA GLN A 140 -32.98 -8.40 -5.56
C GLN A 140 -32.86 -7.89 -4.13
N THR A 141 -31.63 -7.80 -3.66
CA THR A 141 -31.27 -6.89 -2.58
C THR A 141 -30.97 -5.56 -3.24
N PRO A 142 -31.48 -4.41 -2.75
CA PRO A 142 -31.01 -3.13 -3.24
C PRO A 142 -29.48 -3.19 -3.21
N LEU A 143 -28.81 -2.97 -4.34
CA LEU A 143 -27.42 -2.56 -4.27
C LEU A 143 -27.50 -1.31 -3.42
N ALA A 144 -27.13 -1.36 -2.14
CA ALA A 144 -27.43 -0.27 -1.23
C ALA A 144 -26.57 0.94 -1.63
N LEU A 145 -26.98 1.71 -2.64
CA LEU A 145 -26.64 3.12 -2.70
C LEU A 145 -27.42 3.75 -1.54
N VAL A 146 -26.78 3.69 -0.38
CA VAL A 146 -26.87 4.73 0.64
C VAL A 146 -28.27 4.87 1.24
N ASN A 147 -28.89 3.75 1.64
CA ASN A 147 -29.49 3.78 2.98
C ASN A 147 -28.31 3.56 3.92
N ILE A 148 -27.65 4.65 4.35
CA ILE A 148 -26.44 4.54 5.16
C ILE A 148 -26.86 3.86 6.45
N ASN A 149 -26.56 2.56 6.56
CA ASN A 149 -26.66 1.84 7.83
C ASN A 149 -26.00 2.75 8.90
N PRO A 150 -26.65 3.01 10.06
CA PRO A 150 -26.07 3.83 11.13
C PRO A 150 -24.61 3.48 11.44
N GLN A 151 -24.24 2.21 11.28
CA GLN A 151 -22.85 1.73 11.37
C GLN A 151 -21.94 2.33 10.29
N THR A 152 -22.33 2.27 9.01
CA THR A 152 -21.58 2.88 7.89
C THR A 152 -21.47 4.40 8.06
N GLN A 153 -22.51 5.05 8.59
CA GLN A 153 -22.47 6.49 8.87
C GLN A 153 -21.41 6.81 9.92
N SER A 154 -21.35 6.02 11.00
CA SER A 154 -20.33 6.18 12.03
C SER A 154 -18.90 6.02 11.50
N LEU A 155 -18.68 5.10 10.55
CA LEU A 155 -17.37 4.87 9.94
C LEU A 155 -16.93 6.04 9.06
N ILE A 156 -17.83 6.56 8.21
CA ILE A 156 -17.54 7.72 7.36
C ILE A 156 -17.29 8.96 8.23
N THR A 157 -18.09 9.17 9.28
CA THR A 157 -17.87 10.26 10.24
C THR A 157 -16.49 10.17 10.90
N LEU A 158 -16.05 8.98 11.31
CA LEU A 158 -14.71 8.79 11.90
C LEU A 158 -13.59 9.03 10.89
N LEU A 159 -13.75 8.60 9.64
CA LEU A 159 -12.81 8.88 8.56
C LEU A 159 -12.65 10.40 8.34
N ILE A 160 -13.76 11.12 8.22
CA ILE A 160 -13.76 12.58 8.05
C ILE A 160 -13.18 13.26 9.29
N THR A 161 -13.55 12.80 10.49
CA THR A 161 -13.04 13.34 11.76
C THR A 161 -11.52 13.18 11.84
N GLY A 162 -10.99 12.00 11.51
CA GLY A 162 -9.55 11.76 11.45
C GLY A 162 -8.84 12.70 10.48
N PHE A 163 -9.40 12.88 9.28
CA PHE A 163 -8.87 13.79 8.26
C PHE A 163 -8.82 15.23 8.75
N ILE A 164 -9.92 15.72 9.32
CA ILE A 164 -10.01 17.10 9.81
C ILE A 164 -9.04 17.33 10.96
N LEU A 165 -8.97 16.40 11.92
CA LEU A 165 -8.06 16.50 13.07
C LEU A 165 -6.60 16.64 12.63
N SER A 166 -6.13 15.76 11.74
CA SER A 166 -4.74 15.85 11.27
C SER A 166 -4.50 17.08 10.39
N TYR A 167 -5.43 17.41 9.49
CA TYR A 167 -5.33 18.59 8.62
C TYR A 167 -5.20 19.90 9.40
N LEU A 168 -5.96 20.05 10.51
CA LEU A 168 -5.94 21.26 11.34
C LEU A 168 -4.74 21.34 12.30
N ILE A 169 -4.25 20.20 12.80
CA ILE A 169 -3.17 20.16 13.80
C ILE A 169 -1.79 20.24 13.15
N LEU A 170 -1.62 19.68 11.95
CA LEU A 170 -0.33 19.68 11.25
C LEU A 170 0.30 21.06 11.06
N PRO A 171 -0.42 22.11 10.60
CA PRO A 171 0.16 23.45 10.48
C PRO A 171 0.76 23.97 11.79
N LYS A 172 0.07 23.75 12.92
CA LYS A 172 0.53 24.18 14.25
C LYS A 172 1.80 23.45 14.64
N PHE A 173 1.85 22.13 14.41
CA PHE A 173 3.03 21.33 14.69
C PHE A 173 4.21 21.71 13.79
N ILE A 174 3.98 21.98 12.50
CA ILE A 174 5.02 22.45 11.58
C ILE A 174 5.66 23.73 12.12
N THR A 175 4.86 24.74 12.48
CA THR A 175 5.40 25.98 13.06
C THR A 175 6.20 25.72 14.34
N TRP A 176 5.74 24.82 15.21
CA TRP A 176 6.47 24.43 16.41
C TRP A 176 7.81 23.72 16.08
N ALA A 177 7.81 22.81 15.10
CA ALA A 177 9.00 22.08 14.68
C ALA A 177 10.07 23.01 14.13
N PHE A 178 9.70 24.02 13.32
CA PHE A 178 10.62 25.06 12.86
C PHE A 178 11.19 25.88 14.04
N LYS A 179 10.38 26.25 15.04
CA LYS A 179 10.85 26.97 16.24
C LYS A 179 11.83 26.14 17.08
N LYS A 180 11.73 24.80 17.03
CA LYS A 180 12.57 23.87 17.79
C LYS A 180 13.70 23.26 16.97
N ASN A 181 13.96 23.76 15.76
CA ASN A 181 14.96 23.20 14.84
C ASN A 181 14.78 21.68 14.58
N LEU A 182 13.55 21.19 14.66
CA LEU A 182 13.19 19.82 14.30
C LEU A 182 12.89 19.75 12.79
N VAL A 183 13.89 20.14 11.99
CA VAL A 183 13.76 20.36 10.55
C VAL A 183 14.92 19.67 9.84
N THR A 184 14.62 18.99 8.73
CA THR A 184 15.66 18.53 7.82
C THR A 184 15.84 19.55 6.71
N ASP A 185 17.02 20.14 6.68
CA ASP A 185 17.46 21.04 5.63
C ASP A 185 18.42 20.30 4.68
N PRO A 186 18.11 20.21 3.36
CA PRO A 186 18.98 19.54 2.39
C PRO A 186 20.32 20.23 2.16
N THR A 187 20.47 21.50 2.54
CA THR A 187 21.74 22.23 2.45
C THR A 187 22.70 21.86 3.59
N VAL A 188 22.15 21.48 4.76
CA VAL A 188 22.92 21.19 5.98
C VAL A 188 23.08 19.68 6.18
N HIS A 189 22.02 18.90 5.96
CA HIS A 189 22.01 17.46 6.24
C HIS A 189 22.31 16.67 4.97
N LYS A 190 23.35 15.83 4.99
CA LYS A 190 23.68 14.93 3.86
C LYS A 190 23.19 13.51 4.17
N HIS A 191 22.26 13.00 3.35
CA HIS A 191 21.81 11.60 3.42
C HIS A 191 21.71 10.99 2.01
N PRO A 192 22.10 9.72 1.79
CA PRO A 192 22.06 9.09 0.47
C PRO A 192 20.68 9.16 -0.17
N GLY A 193 19.61 8.91 0.59
CA GLY A 193 18.22 8.96 0.10
C GLY A 193 17.57 10.36 0.09
N MET A 194 18.33 11.44 0.23
CA MET A 194 17.74 12.79 0.31
C MET A 194 17.17 13.24 -1.03
N ILE A 195 15.90 13.63 -1.03
CA ILE A 195 15.16 14.10 -2.21
C ILE A 195 14.40 15.42 -1.96
N LEU A 196 14.55 16.00 -0.77
CA LEU A 196 13.83 17.22 -0.38
C LEU A 196 14.33 18.40 -1.22
N ALA A 197 13.38 19.14 -1.80
CA ALA A 197 13.69 20.38 -2.51
C ALA A 197 13.82 21.59 -1.58
N LYS A 198 13.20 21.55 -0.40
CA LYS A 198 13.16 22.64 0.59
C LYS A 198 13.24 22.07 2.01
N PRO A 199 13.62 22.89 3.01
CA PRO A 199 13.59 22.47 4.41
C PRO A 199 12.19 22.00 4.82
N SER A 200 12.12 20.85 5.46
CA SER A 200 10.86 20.23 5.88
C SER A 200 10.91 19.82 7.35
N ALA A 201 9.82 20.07 8.07
CA ALA A 201 9.69 19.65 9.47
C ALA A 201 9.77 18.11 9.59
N ARG A 202 10.24 17.59 10.72
CA ARG A 202 10.20 16.17 11.10
C ARG A 202 9.19 15.90 12.21
N GLY A 203 8.88 14.63 12.46
CA GLY A 203 7.98 14.20 13.53
C GLY A 203 6.52 13.98 13.10
N GLY A 204 6.22 13.88 11.80
CA GLY A 204 4.86 13.60 11.33
C GLY A 204 4.28 12.30 11.92
N GLY A 205 5.08 11.24 12.04
CA GLY A 205 4.63 9.98 12.65
C GLY A 205 4.33 10.07 14.15
N PHE A 206 4.95 11.02 14.87
CA PHE A 206 4.61 11.33 16.26
C PHE A 206 3.27 12.07 16.35
N VAL A 207 3.03 13.04 15.46
CA VAL A 207 1.72 13.71 15.39
C VAL A 207 0.62 12.68 15.12
N PHE A 208 0.83 11.80 14.15
CA PHE A 208 -0.11 10.72 13.84
C PHE A 208 -0.39 9.86 15.07
N SER A 209 0.65 9.42 15.79
CA SER A 209 0.46 8.57 16.96
C SER A 209 -0.29 9.26 18.09
N VAL A 210 0.03 10.52 18.40
CA VAL A 210 -0.64 11.25 19.47
C VAL A 210 -2.12 11.44 19.14
N LEU A 211 -2.41 11.87 17.91
CA LEU A 211 -3.80 12.10 17.48
C LEU A 211 -4.60 10.81 17.48
N LEU A 212 -4.05 9.72 16.94
CA LEU A 212 -4.72 8.43 16.92
C LEU A 212 -5.01 7.94 18.34
N SER A 213 -4.01 7.98 19.23
CA SER A 213 -4.17 7.46 20.59
C SER A 213 -5.17 8.28 21.39
N VAL A 214 -5.12 9.61 21.32
CA VAL A 214 -6.08 10.47 22.02
C VAL A 214 -7.48 10.33 21.43
N ALA A 215 -7.62 10.42 20.10
CA ALA A 215 -8.93 10.37 19.47
C ALA A 215 -9.58 8.98 19.60
N SER A 216 -8.81 7.89 19.52
CA SER A 216 -9.35 6.53 19.70
C SER A 216 -9.88 6.30 21.12
N LEU A 217 -9.18 6.77 22.15
CA LEU A 217 -9.62 6.63 23.54
C LEU A 217 -10.86 7.50 23.87
N LEU A 218 -11.05 8.60 23.15
CA LEU A 218 -12.18 9.52 23.34
C LEU A 218 -13.42 9.15 22.51
N LEU A 219 -13.22 8.75 21.25
CA LEU A 219 -14.29 8.57 20.27
C LEU A 219 -14.75 7.10 20.13
N LEU A 220 -13.92 6.14 20.55
CA LEU A 220 -14.20 4.71 20.40
C LEU A 220 -14.43 4.03 21.74
N GLU A 221 -14.97 2.82 21.68
CA GLU A 221 -15.16 2.01 22.87
C GLU A 221 -13.81 1.57 23.45
N ARG A 222 -13.65 1.78 24.76
CA ARG A 222 -12.43 1.48 25.51
C ARG A 222 -12.39 -0.01 25.86
N THR A 223 -11.86 -0.78 24.93
CA THR A 223 -11.58 -2.22 25.09
C THR A 223 -10.10 -2.43 25.41
N SER A 224 -9.73 -3.63 25.89
CA SER A 224 -8.31 -3.99 26.07
C SER A 224 -7.53 -3.81 24.77
N LEU A 225 -8.07 -4.28 23.64
CA LEU A 225 -7.41 -4.18 22.34
C LEU A 225 -7.24 -2.73 21.88
N THR A 226 -8.28 -1.90 21.94
CA THR A 226 -8.18 -0.49 21.52
C THR A 226 -7.22 0.30 22.41
N THR A 227 -7.27 0.10 23.72
CA THR A 227 -6.35 0.74 24.67
C THR A 227 -4.91 0.30 24.45
N GLY A 228 -4.68 -1.00 24.26
CA GLY A 228 -3.37 -1.56 23.98
C GLY A 228 -2.75 -1.03 22.69
N ILE A 229 -3.52 -0.99 21.60
CA ILE A 229 -3.08 -0.43 20.31
C ILE A 229 -2.79 1.06 20.46
N ALA A 230 -3.68 1.83 21.09
CA ALA A 230 -3.48 3.27 21.31
C ALA A 230 -2.20 3.56 22.11
N LEU A 231 -1.96 2.85 23.22
CA LEU A 231 -0.76 3.03 24.03
C LEU A 231 0.51 2.65 23.26
N SER A 232 0.46 1.53 22.52
CA SER A 232 1.60 1.03 21.73
C SER A 232 1.97 1.97 20.59
N VAL A 233 0.98 2.48 19.86
CA VAL A 233 1.17 3.47 18.80
C VAL A 233 1.77 4.77 19.36
N PHE A 234 1.28 5.24 20.52
CA PHE A 234 1.82 6.44 21.19
C PHE A 234 3.28 6.25 21.59
N LEU A 235 3.61 5.15 22.28
CA LEU A 235 4.97 4.81 22.67
C LEU A 235 5.91 4.71 21.45
N CYS A 236 5.43 4.08 20.37
CA CYS A 236 6.17 3.96 19.13
C CYS A 236 6.46 5.33 18.49
N GLY A 237 5.48 6.24 18.50
CA GLY A 237 5.68 7.59 18.02
C GLY A 237 6.60 8.45 18.89
N LEU A 238 6.60 8.26 20.22
CA LEU A 238 7.56 8.90 21.11
C LEU A 238 9.00 8.49 20.79
N ILE A 239 9.24 7.19 20.59
CA ILE A 239 10.53 6.67 20.12
C ILE A 239 10.87 7.30 18.75
N GLY A 240 9.88 7.39 17.86
CA GLY A 240 9.93 8.12 16.60
C GLY A 240 10.46 9.55 16.71
N LEU A 241 9.88 10.33 17.63
CA LEU A 241 10.24 11.73 17.86
C LEU A 241 11.63 11.87 18.45
N LEU A 242 12.00 11.01 19.40
CA LEU A 242 13.33 11.00 20.01
C LEU A 242 14.41 10.75 18.95
N ASP A 243 14.14 9.84 18.02
CA ASP A 243 15.02 9.55 16.90
C ASP A 243 15.17 10.74 15.94
N ASP A 244 14.03 11.32 15.54
CA ASP A 244 14.03 12.49 14.65
C ASP A 244 14.75 13.68 15.29
N PHE A 245 14.61 13.88 16.60
CA PHE A 245 15.29 14.95 17.34
C PHE A 245 16.80 14.78 17.34
N GLN A 246 17.31 13.56 17.51
CA GLN A 246 18.76 13.29 17.48
C GLN A 246 19.34 13.52 16.10
N ASN A 247 18.65 13.06 15.07
CA ASN A 247 19.07 13.26 13.68
C ASN A 247 19.19 14.75 13.31
N THR A 248 18.38 15.65 13.91
CA THR A 248 18.45 17.10 13.66
C THR A 248 19.32 17.85 14.67
N HIS A 249 19.70 17.24 15.80
CA HIS A 249 20.56 17.84 16.83
C HIS A 249 21.80 16.97 17.08
N PRO A 250 22.84 17.06 16.21
CA PRO A 250 24.04 16.22 16.28
C PRO A 250 24.82 16.30 17.61
N ALA A 251 24.62 17.37 18.38
CA ALA A 251 25.23 17.58 19.71
C ALA A 251 24.51 16.84 20.85
N SER A 252 23.45 16.08 20.56
CA SER A 252 22.68 15.35 21.58
C SER A 252 23.50 14.22 22.23
N LYS A 253 23.44 14.14 23.57
CA LYS A 253 24.09 13.08 24.36
C LYS A 253 23.48 11.69 24.16
N LEU A 254 22.30 11.60 23.54
CA LEU A 254 21.55 10.35 23.33
C LEU A 254 21.89 9.64 22.02
N ARG A 255 23.04 9.94 21.42
CA ARG A 255 23.44 9.42 20.10
C ARG A 255 23.54 7.90 20.00
N ALA A 256 23.73 7.20 21.12
CA ALA A 256 23.67 5.75 21.16
C ALA A 256 22.31 5.19 20.68
N LEU A 257 21.23 5.97 20.82
CA LEU A 257 19.90 5.60 20.35
C LEU A 257 19.79 5.65 18.81
N GLU A 258 20.75 6.24 18.10
CA GLU A 258 20.79 6.22 16.64
C GLU A 258 21.22 4.87 16.06
N ASN A 259 21.79 3.99 16.89
CA ASN A 259 22.29 2.71 16.41
C ASN A 259 21.13 1.84 15.90
N PRO A 260 21.13 1.45 14.60
CA PRO A 260 20.06 0.66 14.01
C PRO A 260 19.81 -0.67 14.73
N THR A 261 20.84 -1.28 15.33
CA THR A 261 20.68 -2.54 16.09
C THR A 261 19.98 -2.31 17.41
N ILE A 262 20.33 -1.24 18.15
CA ILE A 262 19.68 -0.87 19.41
C ILE A 262 18.20 -0.52 19.15
N ARG A 263 17.93 0.24 18.09
CA ARG A 263 16.55 0.54 17.66
C ARG A 263 15.75 -0.74 17.40
N LEU A 264 16.29 -1.65 16.59
CA LEU A 264 15.60 -2.88 16.18
C LEU A 264 15.43 -3.89 17.33
N LEU A 265 16.42 -4.03 18.21
CA LEU A 265 16.44 -5.08 19.23
C LEU A 265 15.90 -4.63 20.59
N LEU A 266 15.89 -3.33 20.90
CA LEU A 266 15.46 -2.83 22.21
C LEU A 266 14.25 -1.89 22.11
N PHE A 267 14.30 -0.84 21.27
CA PHE A 267 13.24 0.17 21.29
C PHE A 267 11.98 -0.23 20.53
N LEU A 268 12.09 -0.77 19.32
CA LEU A 268 10.92 -1.18 18.57
C LEU A 268 10.17 -2.38 19.20
N PRO A 269 10.84 -3.35 19.85
CA PRO A 269 10.13 -4.40 20.58
C PRO A 269 9.28 -3.91 21.76
N LEU A 270 9.66 -2.82 22.43
CA LEU A 270 8.94 -2.30 23.60
C LEU A 270 7.45 -2.01 23.33
N PRO A 271 7.06 -1.17 22.34
CA PRO A 271 5.64 -0.95 22.03
C PRO A 271 4.96 -2.23 21.53
N VAL A 272 5.67 -3.15 20.89
CA VAL A 272 5.09 -4.44 20.45
C VAL A 272 4.78 -5.35 21.64
N ILE A 273 5.63 -5.36 22.67
CA ILE A 273 5.38 -6.10 23.92
C ILE A 273 4.16 -5.54 24.65
N VAL A 274 4.03 -4.21 24.72
CA VAL A 274 2.83 -3.57 25.27
C VAL A 274 1.59 -4.00 24.49
N MET A 275 1.64 -3.95 23.16
CA MET A 275 0.54 -4.38 22.28
C MET A 275 0.11 -5.83 22.56
N MET A 276 1.09 -6.74 22.70
CA MET A 276 0.84 -8.15 23.02
C MET A 276 0.28 -8.36 24.43
N ALA A 277 0.72 -7.56 25.42
CA ALA A 277 0.22 -7.63 26.79
C ALA A 277 -1.28 -7.32 26.90
N PHE A 278 -1.81 -6.52 25.97
CA PHE A 278 -3.24 -6.20 25.87
C PHE A 278 -4.05 -7.18 25.02
N GLY A 279 -3.42 -8.27 24.55
CA GLY A 279 -4.09 -9.38 23.86
C GLY A 279 -4.01 -9.35 22.34
N VAL A 280 -3.24 -8.45 21.73
CA VAL A 280 -2.99 -8.46 20.28
C VAL A 280 -1.93 -9.49 19.95
N VAL A 281 -2.34 -10.75 19.78
CA VAL A 281 -1.46 -11.89 19.49
C VAL A 281 -2.13 -12.79 18.46
N SER A 282 -1.38 -13.22 17.44
CA SER A 282 -1.87 -14.20 16.46
C SER A 282 -1.55 -15.62 16.90
N GLY A 283 -2.58 -16.40 17.23
CA GLY A 283 -2.46 -17.81 17.62
C GLY A 283 -2.32 -18.80 16.46
N TYR A 284 -2.49 -18.35 15.22
CA TYR A 284 -2.45 -19.20 14.02
C TYR A 284 -1.86 -18.46 12.83
N ILE A 285 -1.47 -19.22 11.82
CA ILE A 285 -1.03 -18.74 10.50
C ILE A 285 -1.87 -19.44 9.43
N ASN A 286 -2.30 -18.70 8.41
CA ASN A 286 -3.01 -19.29 7.28
C ASN A 286 -2.03 -20.10 6.42
N ASN A 287 -2.36 -21.36 6.13
CA ASN A 287 -1.56 -22.20 5.25
C ASN A 287 -1.88 -21.84 3.78
N PRO A 288 -0.86 -21.61 2.93
CA PRO A 288 -1.07 -21.33 1.50
C PRO A 288 -1.78 -22.43 0.71
N PHE A 289 -1.76 -23.68 1.18
CA PHE A 289 -2.25 -24.84 0.41
C PHE A 289 -3.58 -25.41 0.92
N ASP A 290 -3.87 -25.34 2.23
CA ASP A 290 -5.22 -25.47 2.83
C ASP A 290 -5.16 -25.32 4.36
N GLY A 291 -6.19 -24.75 4.97
CA GLY A 291 -6.36 -24.67 6.43
C GLY A 291 -5.48 -23.66 7.18
N TYR A 292 -5.33 -23.87 8.49
CA TYR A 292 -4.54 -23.04 9.39
C TYR A 292 -3.49 -23.86 10.14
N ILE A 293 -2.33 -23.26 10.37
CA ILE A 293 -1.28 -23.80 11.23
C ILE A 293 -1.47 -23.17 12.60
N SER A 294 -1.91 -23.95 13.57
CA SER A 294 -1.99 -23.49 14.96
C SER A 294 -0.58 -23.32 15.54
N LEU A 295 -0.31 -22.15 16.11
CA LEU A 295 0.95 -21.86 16.80
C LEU A 295 0.89 -22.22 18.28
N THR A 296 -0.25 -22.65 18.81
CA THR A 296 -0.43 -22.98 20.23
C THR A 296 0.07 -24.39 20.60
N ASN A 297 0.52 -25.18 19.62
CA ASN A 297 0.85 -26.59 19.80
C ASN A 297 2.06 -26.83 20.71
N LEU A 298 2.96 -25.85 20.82
CA LEU A 298 4.06 -25.89 21.81
C LEU A 298 3.63 -25.09 23.04
N SER A 299 3.33 -25.80 24.12
CA SER A 299 2.92 -25.20 25.39
C SER A 299 3.76 -25.75 26.54
N PHE A 300 4.28 -24.86 27.38
CA PHE A 300 5.00 -25.21 28.60
C PHE A 300 4.22 -24.75 29.82
N ASN A 301 4.18 -25.57 30.87
CA ASN A 301 3.62 -25.12 32.15
C ASN A 301 4.73 -24.44 32.95
N LEU A 302 4.57 -23.14 33.22
CA LEU A 302 5.46 -22.38 34.09
C LEU A 302 4.63 -21.79 35.23
N ALA A 303 4.93 -22.20 36.47
CA ALA A 303 4.25 -21.74 37.68
C ALA A 303 2.71 -21.86 37.61
N GLY A 304 2.18 -22.95 37.04
CA GLY A 304 0.75 -23.21 36.92
C GLY A 304 0.06 -22.48 35.76
N LYS A 305 0.80 -21.68 34.96
CA LYS A 305 0.30 -21.03 33.74
C LYS A 305 0.82 -21.73 32.50
N LEU A 306 -0.08 -22.03 31.57
CA LEU A 306 0.26 -22.56 30.26
C LEU A 306 0.81 -21.42 29.38
N ILE A 307 2.08 -21.49 29.03
CA ILE A 307 2.77 -20.53 28.17
C ILE A 307 2.95 -21.14 26.78
N THR A 308 2.40 -20.48 25.76
CA THR A 308 2.61 -20.79 24.35
C THR A 308 3.52 -19.74 23.71
N PRO A 309 4.84 -19.98 23.54
CA PRO A 309 5.76 -18.93 23.10
C PRO A 309 5.69 -18.60 21.59
N LEU A 310 5.32 -19.55 20.73
CA LEU A 310 5.30 -19.34 19.27
C LEU A 310 4.37 -18.20 18.82
N PRO A 311 3.12 -18.06 19.30
CA PRO A 311 2.23 -16.95 18.96
C PRO A 311 2.86 -15.57 19.22
N TYR A 312 3.53 -15.41 20.38
CA TYR A 312 4.18 -14.16 20.75
C TYR A 312 5.42 -13.89 19.90
N LEU A 313 6.26 -14.91 19.67
CA LEU A 313 7.44 -14.77 18.82
C LEU A 313 7.06 -14.41 17.38
N PHE A 314 6.06 -15.10 16.82
CA PHE A 314 5.54 -14.79 15.50
C PHE A 314 4.98 -13.38 15.44
N THR A 315 4.13 -12.99 16.39
CA THR A 315 3.54 -11.65 16.45
C THR A 315 4.61 -10.56 16.55
N LEU A 316 5.66 -10.79 17.34
CA LEU A 316 6.79 -9.88 17.48
C LEU A 316 7.54 -9.71 16.15
N VAL A 317 7.97 -10.81 15.53
CA VAL A 317 8.72 -10.78 14.27
C VAL A 317 7.88 -10.18 13.15
N TRP A 318 6.61 -10.59 13.04
CA TRP A 318 5.66 -10.06 12.08
C TRP A 318 5.49 -8.56 12.22
N THR A 319 5.21 -8.08 13.44
CA THR A 319 4.97 -6.65 13.68
C THR A 319 6.21 -5.83 13.40
N LEU A 320 7.38 -6.26 13.87
CA LEU A 320 8.65 -5.58 13.58
C LEU A 320 8.96 -5.55 12.08
N ALA A 321 8.65 -6.61 11.34
CA ALA A 321 8.82 -6.63 9.89
C ALA A 321 7.91 -5.58 9.23
N ILE A 322 6.61 -5.59 9.51
CA ILE A 322 5.65 -4.64 8.91
C ILE A 322 6.02 -3.18 9.27
N MET A 323 6.40 -2.92 10.52
CA MET A 323 6.88 -1.61 10.98
C MET A 323 8.04 -1.08 10.15
N ASN A 324 9.07 -1.91 9.93
CA ASN A 324 10.26 -1.48 9.18
C ASN A 324 9.99 -1.39 7.68
N MET A 325 9.30 -2.37 7.09
CA MET A 325 9.04 -2.41 5.65
C MET A 325 8.23 -1.19 5.18
N ILE A 326 7.21 -0.79 5.96
CA ILE A 326 6.42 0.40 5.61
C ILE A 326 7.25 1.67 5.81
N SER A 327 8.04 1.75 6.88
CA SER A 327 8.87 2.92 7.21
C SER A 327 9.95 3.15 6.15
N TRP A 328 10.58 2.10 5.63
CA TRP A 328 11.57 2.20 4.55
C TRP A 328 10.98 2.68 3.22
N SER A 329 9.66 2.53 3.03
CA SER A 329 8.96 3.07 1.86
C SER A 329 8.65 4.57 1.97
N ASN A 330 8.89 5.21 3.12
CA ASN A 330 8.67 6.64 3.34
C ASN A 330 9.80 7.53 2.75
N GLY A 331 10.14 7.30 1.49
CA GLY A 331 11.26 7.97 0.83
C GLY A 331 10.88 9.08 -0.15
N VAL A 332 9.59 9.23 -0.49
CA VAL A 332 9.11 10.25 -1.45
C VAL A 332 7.96 11.08 -0.90
N ASP A 333 8.02 12.39 -1.14
CA ASP A 333 6.97 13.35 -0.82
C ASP A 333 5.59 12.88 -1.31
N GLY A 334 4.59 12.91 -0.43
CA GLY A 334 3.22 12.47 -0.70
C GLY A 334 3.02 10.96 -0.77
N GLN A 335 4.06 10.14 -0.98
CA GLN A 335 3.91 8.70 -1.16
C GLN A 335 3.31 8.02 0.07
N PHE A 336 3.93 8.20 1.23
CA PHE A 336 3.61 7.42 2.43
C PHE A 336 2.20 7.67 2.96
N GLY A 337 1.71 8.91 2.97
CA GLY A 337 0.38 9.24 3.52
C GLY A 337 -0.76 8.51 2.82
N GLY A 338 -0.72 8.42 1.48
CA GLY A 338 -1.72 7.65 0.74
C GLY A 338 -1.54 6.15 0.90
N VAL A 339 -0.32 5.61 0.86
CA VAL A 339 -0.07 4.17 1.10
C VAL A 339 -0.58 3.77 2.48
N ALA A 340 -0.27 4.53 3.52
CA ALA A 340 -0.74 4.32 4.88
C ALA A 340 -2.26 4.37 4.97
N GLY A 341 -2.88 5.45 4.48
CA GLY A 341 -4.33 5.65 4.56
C GLY A 341 -5.12 4.57 3.82
N ILE A 342 -4.72 4.27 2.57
CA ILE A 342 -5.34 3.22 1.76
C ILE A 342 -5.19 1.85 2.44
N SER A 343 -4.00 1.55 2.94
CA SER A 343 -3.72 0.26 3.59
C SER A 343 -4.55 0.03 4.83
N ILE A 344 -4.60 1.03 5.72
CA ILE A 344 -5.40 0.99 6.94
C ILE A 344 -6.88 0.86 6.58
N LEU A 345 -7.36 1.63 5.59
CA LEU A 345 -8.76 1.60 5.16
C LEU A 345 -9.17 0.21 4.65
N ILE A 346 -8.34 -0.43 3.82
CA ILE A 346 -8.61 -1.78 3.31
C ILE A 346 -8.69 -2.80 4.45
N ILE A 347 -7.77 -2.75 5.42
CA ILE A 347 -7.84 -3.65 6.59
C ILE A 347 -9.09 -3.34 7.43
N GLY A 348 -9.47 -2.07 7.56
CA GLY A 348 -10.73 -1.67 8.19
C GLY A 348 -11.96 -2.25 7.49
N ILE A 349 -12.00 -2.20 6.16
CA ILE A 349 -13.06 -2.82 5.34
C ILE A 349 -13.05 -4.35 5.51
N LEU A 350 -11.87 -4.97 5.62
CA LEU A 350 -11.77 -6.41 5.85
C LEU A 350 -12.38 -6.80 7.21
N ALA A 351 -12.15 -6.02 8.26
CA ALA A 351 -12.73 -6.25 9.58
C ALA A 351 -14.28 -6.27 9.55
N LEU A 352 -14.91 -5.50 8.64
CA LEU A 352 -16.37 -5.47 8.50
C LEU A 352 -16.98 -6.82 8.10
N ARG A 353 -16.21 -7.72 7.47
CA ARG A 353 -16.71 -9.05 7.06
C ARG A 353 -17.03 -9.97 8.22
N LEU A 354 -16.41 -9.71 9.36
CA LEU A 354 -16.54 -10.54 10.56
C LEU A 354 -17.47 -9.91 11.58
N VAL A 355 -18.08 -8.74 11.31
CA VAL A 355 -18.90 -8.00 12.29
C VAL A 355 -20.14 -8.80 12.70
N ASP A 356 -20.79 -9.50 11.78
CA ASP A 356 -21.98 -10.30 12.08
C ASP A 356 -21.66 -11.48 13.02
N ALA A 357 -20.48 -12.07 12.88
CA ALA A 357 -20.00 -13.17 13.73
C ALA A 357 -19.34 -12.68 15.02
N GLU A 358 -18.68 -11.53 14.97
CA GLU A 358 -17.88 -10.95 16.05
C GLU A 358 -18.11 -9.43 16.11
N PRO A 359 -19.11 -8.95 16.88
CA PRO A 359 -19.45 -7.53 16.95
C PRO A 359 -18.27 -6.62 17.37
N ALA A 360 -17.30 -7.16 18.12
CA ALA A 360 -16.07 -6.47 18.51
C ALA A 360 -15.23 -5.99 17.30
N GLN A 361 -15.36 -6.62 16.13
CA GLN A 361 -14.67 -6.24 14.90
C GLN A 361 -15.11 -4.86 14.39
N LEU A 362 -16.32 -4.41 14.75
CA LEU A 362 -16.78 -3.07 14.41
C LEU A 362 -15.88 -2.01 15.06
N ASN A 363 -15.40 -2.24 16.29
CA ASN A 363 -14.51 -1.31 16.97
C ASN A 363 -13.13 -1.24 16.28
N THR A 364 -12.63 -2.38 15.78
CA THR A 364 -11.43 -2.46 14.94
C THR A 364 -11.59 -1.69 13.63
N ALA A 365 -12.73 -1.86 12.95
CA ALA A 365 -13.04 -1.11 11.74
C ALA A 365 -13.11 0.40 12.02
N LYS A 366 -13.77 0.82 13.11
CA LYS A 366 -13.83 2.24 13.53
C LYS A 366 -12.43 2.83 13.76
N LEU A 367 -11.55 2.09 14.45
CA LEU A 367 -10.15 2.50 14.66
C LEU A 367 -9.39 2.64 13.34
N ALA A 368 -9.58 1.69 12.41
CA ALA A 368 -8.97 1.75 11.08
C ALA A 368 -9.48 2.95 10.28
N PHE A 369 -10.79 3.21 10.22
CA PHE A 369 -11.34 4.36 9.49
C PHE A 369 -10.83 5.69 10.08
N LEU A 370 -10.78 5.82 11.41
CA LEU A 370 -10.19 6.98 12.07
C LEU A 370 -8.71 7.18 11.67
N GLY A 371 -7.90 6.13 11.73
CA GLY A 371 -6.49 6.18 11.36
C GLY A 371 -6.23 6.42 9.88
N ALA A 372 -7.04 5.84 8.99
CA ALA A 372 -6.99 6.09 7.56
C ALA A 372 -7.29 7.56 7.24
N GLY A 373 -8.33 8.10 7.88
CA GLY A 373 -8.70 9.51 7.77
C GLY A 373 -7.56 10.42 8.18
N MET A 374 -6.94 10.14 9.33
CA MET A 374 -5.76 10.86 9.80
C MET A 374 -4.63 10.82 8.78
N ALA A 375 -4.27 9.65 8.25
CA ALA A 375 -3.23 9.53 7.24
C ALA A 375 -3.54 10.31 5.95
N PHE A 376 -4.80 10.33 5.50
CA PHE A 376 -5.22 11.15 4.36
C PHE A 376 -5.11 12.65 4.64
N GLY A 377 -5.43 13.11 5.85
CA GLY A 377 -5.29 14.53 6.22
C GLY A 377 -3.85 15.02 6.28
N PHE A 378 -2.85 14.12 6.28
CA PHE A 378 -1.44 14.47 6.12
C PHE A 378 -1.07 14.81 4.67
N ILE A 379 -1.80 14.31 3.67
CA ILE A 379 -1.45 14.45 2.25
C ILE A 379 -1.25 15.92 1.86
N PRO A 380 -2.15 16.87 2.18
CA PRO A 380 -1.97 18.28 1.79
C PRO A 380 -0.70 18.95 2.32
N ARG A 381 -0.09 18.42 3.38
CA ARG A 381 1.15 18.95 3.98
C ARG A 381 2.40 18.14 3.64
N THR A 382 2.21 16.89 3.24
CA THR A 382 3.29 15.97 2.85
C THR A 382 3.48 15.90 1.32
N TRP A 383 2.53 16.41 0.53
CA TRP A 383 2.61 16.49 -0.93
C TRP A 383 3.80 17.32 -1.39
N HIS A 384 4.38 16.95 -2.54
CA HIS A 384 5.58 17.59 -3.06
C HIS A 384 5.34 19.06 -3.46
N PRO A 385 6.18 20.02 -3.04
CA PRO A 385 7.29 19.89 -2.06
C PRO A 385 6.78 19.77 -0.61
N SER A 386 7.24 18.75 0.12
CA SER A 386 6.71 18.45 1.46
C SER A 386 7.05 19.54 2.49
N LYS A 387 6.08 19.88 3.36
CA LYS A 387 6.28 20.79 4.51
C LYS A 387 6.60 20.04 5.80
N ILE A 388 6.24 18.76 5.86
CA ILE A 388 6.52 17.85 6.97
C ILE A 388 6.81 16.46 6.44
N MET A 389 7.80 15.81 7.05
CA MET A 389 8.15 14.41 6.85
C MET A 389 7.53 13.57 7.96
N TRP A 390 7.14 12.34 7.65
CA TRP A 390 6.74 11.38 8.68
C TRP A 390 7.89 11.04 9.64
N GLY A 391 9.14 11.10 9.15
CA GLY A 391 10.34 10.81 9.93
C GLY A 391 10.43 9.35 10.37
N PHE A 392 11.23 9.07 11.39
CA PHE A 392 11.33 7.71 11.93
C PHE A 392 10.00 7.23 12.54
N GLY A 393 9.18 8.16 13.03
CA GLY A 393 7.84 7.89 13.57
C GLY A 393 6.88 7.20 12.60
N ALA A 394 7.19 7.09 11.30
CA ALA A 394 6.43 6.28 10.34
C ALA A 394 6.25 4.81 10.78
N VAL A 395 7.16 4.29 11.62
CA VAL A 395 7.04 2.97 12.26
C VAL A 395 5.77 2.80 13.10
N SER A 396 5.18 3.88 13.64
CA SER A 396 3.93 3.84 14.42
C SER A 396 2.73 3.45 13.57
N VAL A 397 2.71 3.87 12.30
CA VAL A 397 1.69 3.49 11.31
C VAL A 397 1.82 2.01 10.96
N GLY A 398 3.06 1.50 10.84
CA GLY A 398 3.29 0.07 10.61
C GLY A 398 2.88 -0.79 11.80
N LEU A 399 3.07 -0.29 13.02
CA LEU A 399 2.56 -0.96 14.22
C LEU A 399 1.04 -1.03 14.18
N LEU A 400 0.35 0.10 13.93
CA LEU A 400 -1.11 0.12 13.77
C LEU A 400 -1.58 -0.86 12.71
N LEU A 401 -0.95 -0.85 11.53
CA LEU A 401 -1.33 -1.72 10.41
C LEU A 401 -1.15 -3.20 10.77
N SER A 402 -0.05 -3.55 11.44
CA SER A 402 0.18 -4.90 11.95
C SER A 402 -0.89 -5.29 12.98
N SER A 403 -1.16 -4.43 13.97
CA SER A 403 -2.17 -4.69 15.00
C SER A 403 -3.54 -4.92 14.38
N LEU A 404 -3.96 -4.03 13.47
CA LEU A 404 -5.24 -4.16 12.76
C LEU A 404 -5.29 -5.43 11.93
N SER A 405 -4.20 -5.82 11.27
CA SER A 405 -4.14 -7.08 10.50
C SER A 405 -4.33 -8.31 11.39
N ILE A 406 -3.74 -8.32 12.59
CA ILE A 406 -3.88 -9.42 13.55
C ILE A 406 -5.30 -9.48 14.10
N VAL A 407 -5.83 -8.35 14.57
CA VAL A 407 -7.15 -8.29 15.21
C VAL A 407 -8.28 -8.57 14.21
N SER A 408 -8.18 -8.04 12.98
CA SER A 408 -9.16 -8.31 11.91
C SER A 408 -9.06 -9.72 11.32
N ARG A 409 -8.15 -10.57 11.86
CA ARG A 409 -7.86 -11.91 11.34
C ARG A 409 -7.51 -11.88 9.85
N ALA A 410 -6.86 -10.79 9.43
CA ALA A 410 -6.39 -10.66 8.08
C ALA A 410 -5.43 -11.80 7.78
N LYS A 411 -5.64 -12.45 6.63
CA LYS A 411 -4.70 -13.46 6.16
C LYS A 411 -3.34 -12.79 6.00
N VAL A 412 -2.26 -13.46 6.41
CA VAL A 412 -0.89 -13.00 6.15
C VAL A 412 -0.72 -12.61 4.69
N ALA A 413 -1.29 -13.40 3.77
CA ALA A 413 -1.34 -13.13 2.35
C ALA A 413 -2.04 -11.80 1.99
N THR A 414 -3.20 -11.51 2.58
CA THR A 414 -3.95 -10.27 2.38
C THR A 414 -3.22 -9.07 2.98
N ALA A 415 -2.66 -9.21 4.18
CA ALA A 415 -1.86 -8.16 4.82
C ALA A 415 -0.63 -7.80 3.98
N ILE A 416 0.05 -8.80 3.39
CA ILE A 416 1.14 -8.57 2.43
C ILE A 416 0.62 -7.92 1.16
N MET A 417 -0.51 -8.35 0.59
CA MET A 417 -1.07 -7.73 -0.62
C MET A 417 -1.30 -6.24 -0.46
N VAL A 418 -1.88 -5.84 0.67
CA VAL A 418 -2.19 -4.43 0.93
C VAL A 418 -0.93 -3.55 0.87
N ILE A 419 0.19 -4.04 1.39
CA ILE A 419 1.50 -3.35 1.34
C ILE A 419 2.50 -4.04 0.41
N MET A 420 2.03 -4.65 -0.68
CA MET A 420 2.86 -5.53 -1.53
C MET A 420 4.14 -4.84 -2.00
N ILE A 421 4.03 -3.60 -2.49
CA ILE A 421 5.19 -2.86 -2.99
C ILE A 421 6.18 -2.53 -1.86
N PRO A 422 5.80 -1.84 -0.76
CA PRO A 422 6.70 -1.60 0.37
C PRO A 422 7.34 -2.88 0.93
N PHE A 423 6.53 -3.94 1.08
CA PHE A 423 6.98 -5.21 1.65
C PHE A 423 8.05 -5.86 0.77
N LEU A 424 7.79 -6.03 -0.53
CA LEU A 424 8.75 -6.65 -1.44
C LEU A 424 9.99 -5.78 -1.65
N ASP A 425 9.84 -4.46 -1.76
CA ASP A 425 10.98 -3.55 -1.89
C ASP A 425 11.94 -3.67 -0.71
N GLY A 426 11.41 -3.75 0.51
CA GLY A 426 12.21 -3.92 1.71
C GLY A 426 12.83 -5.32 1.83
N VAL A 427 12.08 -6.39 1.51
CA VAL A 427 12.61 -7.77 1.48
C VAL A 427 13.75 -7.90 0.46
N ILE A 428 13.55 -7.42 -0.76
CA ILE A 428 14.55 -7.48 -1.83
C ILE A 428 15.78 -6.66 -1.44
N THR A 429 15.58 -5.46 -0.89
CA THR A 429 16.69 -4.61 -0.43
C THR A 429 17.48 -5.27 0.69
N PHE A 430 16.81 -5.90 1.66
CA PHE A 430 17.44 -6.63 2.75
C PHE A 430 18.33 -7.76 2.22
N PHE A 431 17.77 -8.66 1.38
CA PHE A 431 18.53 -9.79 0.83
C PHE A 431 19.63 -9.33 -0.14
N ARG A 432 19.38 -8.30 -0.96
CA ARG A 432 20.41 -7.70 -1.83
C ARG A 432 21.61 -7.22 -1.02
N ARG A 433 21.38 -6.50 0.09
CA ARG A 433 22.47 -6.01 0.94
C ARG A 433 23.23 -7.16 1.60
N LEU A 434 22.53 -8.19 2.07
CA LEU A 434 23.13 -9.38 2.66
C LEU A 434 24.04 -10.12 1.66
N LEU A 435 23.55 -10.33 0.43
CA LEU A 435 24.33 -10.95 -0.66
C LEU A 435 25.56 -10.11 -1.05
N GLN A 436 25.47 -8.79 -0.95
CA GLN A 436 26.59 -7.87 -1.16
C GLN A 436 27.53 -7.75 0.06
N LYS A 437 27.30 -8.52 1.13
CA LYS A 437 28.04 -8.42 2.42
C LYS A 437 28.01 -7.00 3.03
N LYS A 438 26.98 -6.22 2.72
CA LYS A 438 26.75 -4.88 3.29
C LYS A 438 25.81 -4.99 4.49
N ASN A 439 25.92 -4.05 5.43
CA ASN A 439 24.99 -4.00 6.56
C ASN A 439 23.55 -3.75 6.05
N PRO A 440 22.60 -4.67 6.28
CA PRO A 440 21.23 -4.55 5.79
C PRO A 440 20.47 -3.36 6.40
N LEU A 441 20.89 -2.89 7.57
CA LEU A 441 20.26 -1.78 8.30
C LEU A 441 20.77 -0.39 7.88
N LYS A 442 21.77 -0.32 7.00
CA LYS A 442 22.31 0.95 6.50
C LYS A 442 21.55 1.39 5.24
N GLY A 443 21.10 2.65 5.19
CA GLY A 443 20.36 3.20 4.04
C GLY A 443 21.19 3.26 2.74
N ASP A 444 20.53 3.04 1.60
CA ASP A 444 21.08 3.20 0.25
C ASP A 444 20.00 3.74 -0.72
N ARG A 445 20.38 3.98 -1.98
CA ARG A 445 19.46 4.43 -3.05
C ARG A 445 18.85 3.27 -3.86
N GLY A 446 18.82 2.06 -3.33
CA GLY A 446 18.38 0.87 -4.09
C GLY A 446 16.90 0.54 -3.93
N HIS A 447 16.15 1.32 -3.16
CA HIS A 447 14.70 1.19 -3.04
C HIS A 447 13.98 1.60 -4.33
N LEU A 448 12.86 0.95 -4.64
CA LEU A 448 12.11 1.12 -5.89
C LEU A 448 11.79 2.59 -6.19
N HIS A 449 11.39 3.36 -5.19
CA HIS A 449 11.09 4.78 -5.38
C HIS A 449 12.30 5.59 -5.87
N HIS A 450 13.52 5.32 -5.35
CA HIS A 450 14.74 5.93 -5.87
C HIS A 450 15.10 5.43 -7.27
N LEU A 451 14.80 4.17 -7.59
CA LEU A 451 15.00 3.62 -8.93
C LEU A 451 14.09 4.28 -9.98
N LEU A 452 12.85 4.61 -9.60
CA LEU A 452 11.90 5.32 -10.45
C LEU A 452 12.33 6.78 -10.64
N LEU A 453 12.71 7.47 -9.57
CA LEU A 453 13.23 8.85 -9.63
C LEU A 453 14.47 8.95 -10.53
N ALA A 454 15.42 8.01 -10.40
CA ALA A 454 16.62 7.96 -11.24
C ALA A 454 16.31 7.75 -12.74
N ARG A 455 15.10 7.29 -13.08
CA ARG A 455 14.61 7.10 -14.46
C ARG A 455 13.73 8.26 -14.94
N GLY A 456 13.80 9.41 -14.26
CA GLY A 456 13.10 10.63 -14.68
C GLY A 456 11.64 10.73 -14.25
N TRP A 457 11.17 9.86 -13.34
CA TRP A 457 9.85 10.05 -12.75
C TRP A 457 9.87 11.22 -11.76
N SER A 458 8.80 12.02 -11.76
CA SER A 458 8.65 13.07 -10.74
C SER A 458 8.19 12.46 -9.40
N PRO A 459 8.48 13.10 -8.26
CA PRO A 459 8.02 12.65 -6.94
C PRO A 459 6.52 12.36 -6.90
N GLN A 460 5.70 13.22 -7.51
CA GLN A 460 4.24 13.04 -7.57
C GLN A 460 3.84 11.79 -8.35
N LYS A 461 4.51 11.50 -9.49
CA LYS A 461 4.23 10.29 -10.28
C LYS A 461 4.54 9.03 -9.47
N VAL A 462 5.64 9.03 -8.71
CA VAL A 462 6.00 7.91 -7.82
C VAL A 462 4.95 7.76 -6.73
N ALA A 463 4.53 8.85 -6.07
CA ALA A 463 3.49 8.81 -5.05
C ALA A 463 2.18 8.22 -5.57
N ILE A 464 1.67 8.72 -6.70
CA ILE A 464 0.42 8.23 -7.33
C ILE A 464 0.55 6.76 -7.72
N PHE A 465 1.68 6.34 -8.29
CA PHE A 465 1.91 4.94 -8.63
C PHE A 465 1.80 4.02 -7.41
N TYR A 466 2.41 4.40 -6.29
CA TYR A 466 2.28 3.63 -5.05
C TYR A 466 0.83 3.59 -4.56
N TRP A 467 0.10 4.72 -4.60
CA TRP A 467 -1.31 4.76 -4.17
C TRP A 467 -2.20 3.87 -5.03
N VAL A 468 -2.07 3.95 -6.35
CA VAL A 468 -2.83 3.13 -7.29
C VAL A 468 -2.50 1.65 -7.10
N ALA A 469 -1.22 1.31 -6.99
CA ALA A 469 -0.81 -0.08 -6.79
C ALA A 469 -1.29 -0.64 -5.44
N THR A 470 -1.15 0.11 -4.34
CA THR A 470 -1.69 -0.28 -3.02
C THR A 470 -3.21 -0.47 -3.08
N THR A 471 -3.93 0.41 -3.79
CA THR A 471 -5.39 0.26 -3.99
C THR A 471 -5.71 -1.01 -4.76
N LEU A 472 -5.02 -1.26 -5.88
CA LEU A 472 -5.25 -2.43 -6.72
C LEU A 472 -4.97 -3.74 -5.98
N PHE A 473 -3.78 -3.88 -5.39
CA PHE A 473 -3.45 -5.09 -4.62
C PHE A 473 -4.34 -5.25 -3.39
N GLY A 474 -4.74 -4.13 -2.77
CA GLY A 474 -5.72 -4.09 -1.70
C GLY A 474 -7.08 -4.65 -2.08
N ILE A 475 -7.65 -4.18 -3.19
CA ILE A 475 -8.93 -4.67 -3.73
C ILE A 475 -8.82 -6.15 -4.10
N ILE A 476 -7.73 -6.55 -4.74
CA ILE A 476 -7.47 -7.96 -5.05
C ILE A 476 -7.45 -8.78 -3.75
N GLY A 477 -6.75 -8.31 -2.71
CA GLY A 477 -6.68 -8.97 -1.41
C GLY A 477 -8.02 -9.06 -0.68
N LEU A 478 -8.89 -8.06 -0.85
CA LEU A 478 -10.26 -8.12 -0.37
C LEU A 478 -11.05 -9.17 -1.15
N VAL A 479 -11.12 -9.09 -2.48
CA VAL A 479 -12.02 -9.92 -3.29
C VAL A 479 -11.54 -11.38 -3.40
N SER A 480 -10.25 -11.64 -3.16
CA SER A 480 -9.67 -12.99 -3.26
C SER A 480 -10.35 -13.98 -2.31
N ALA A 481 -10.80 -15.10 -2.87
CA ALA A 481 -11.29 -16.24 -2.11
C ALA A 481 -10.19 -16.80 -1.19
N GLU A 482 -10.61 -17.42 -0.08
CA GLU A 482 -9.70 -17.84 0.98
C GLU A 482 -8.61 -18.78 0.49
N ARG A 483 -9.03 -19.80 -0.28
CA ARG A 483 -8.17 -20.83 -0.84
C ARG A 483 -7.19 -20.32 -1.91
N SER A 484 -7.56 -19.28 -2.65
CA SER A 484 -6.73 -18.74 -3.74
C SER A 484 -5.86 -17.55 -3.31
N SER A 485 -6.15 -16.93 -2.16
CA SER A 485 -5.47 -15.71 -1.72
C SER A 485 -3.95 -15.84 -1.65
N ALA A 486 -3.43 -16.94 -1.09
CA ALA A 486 -1.99 -17.15 -0.96
C ALA A 486 -1.31 -17.38 -2.32
N LEU A 487 -1.93 -18.16 -3.21
CA LEU A 487 -1.42 -18.38 -4.56
C LEU A 487 -1.38 -17.06 -5.35
N ILE A 488 -2.44 -16.26 -5.30
CA ILE A 488 -2.49 -14.95 -5.96
C ILE A 488 -1.40 -14.02 -5.38
N THR A 489 -1.21 -14.01 -4.05
CA THR A 489 -0.13 -13.24 -3.42
C THR A 489 1.24 -13.70 -3.91
N LEU A 490 1.49 -15.00 -4.02
CA LEU A 490 2.76 -15.54 -4.50
C LEU A 490 2.99 -15.21 -5.99
N THR A 491 1.97 -15.34 -6.84
CA THR A 491 2.09 -15.05 -8.28
C THR A 491 2.32 -13.55 -8.53
N LEU A 492 1.47 -12.69 -7.98
CA LEU A 492 1.61 -11.25 -8.13
C LEU A 492 2.87 -10.74 -7.44
N GLY A 493 3.19 -11.30 -6.28
CA GLY A 493 4.41 -10.96 -5.54
C GLY A 493 5.67 -11.36 -6.32
N GLY A 494 5.68 -12.53 -6.96
CA GLY A 494 6.77 -12.96 -7.84
C GLY A 494 6.96 -12.04 -9.06
N LEU A 495 5.86 -11.57 -9.66
CA LEU A 495 5.90 -10.60 -10.76
C LEU A 495 6.50 -9.26 -10.29
N VAL A 496 5.98 -8.70 -9.20
CA VAL A 496 6.46 -7.42 -8.63
C VAL A 496 7.93 -7.54 -8.21
N ALA A 497 8.31 -8.64 -7.56
CA ALA A 497 9.68 -8.89 -7.14
C ALA A 497 10.62 -8.95 -8.34
N THR A 498 10.21 -9.63 -9.42
CA THR A 498 10.98 -9.70 -10.66
C THR A 498 11.20 -8.32 -11.26
N VAL A 499 10.17 -7.48 -11.33
CA VAL A 499 10.28 -6.10 -11.79
C VAL A 499 11.27 -5.31 -10.93
N ILE A 500 11.17 -5.38 -9.60
CA ILE A 500 12.08 -4.66 -8.68
C ILE A 500 13.53 -5.14 -8.85
N ILE A 501 13.76 -6.45 -9.00
CA ILE A 501 15.09 -7.03 -9.19
C ILE A 501 15.69 -6.57 -10.53
N VAL A 502 14.92 -6.63 -11.62
CA VAL A 502 15.38 -6.17 -12.95
C VAL A 502 15.76 -4.69 -12.92
N LEU A 503 14.96 -3.84 -12.25
CA LEU A 503 15.26 -2.41 -12.12
C LEU A 503 16.52 -2.16 -11.28
N ASN A 504 16.82 -3.03 -10.32
CA ASN A 504 18.03 -2.95 -9.49
C ASN A 504 19.30 -3.30 -10.27
N ILE A 505 19.28 -4.36 -11.08
CA ILE A 505 20.42 -4.79 -11.89
C ILE A 505 20.87 -3.67 -12.83
N LYS A 506 19.91 -3.01 -13.50
CA LYS A 506 20.18 -1.95 -14.47
C LYS A 506 20.85 -0.70 -13.86
N LYS A 507 20.58 -0.41 -12.58
CA LYS A 507 21.24 0.72 -11.88
C LYS A 507 22.72 0.46 -11.63
N SER A 508 23.08 -0.78 -11.30
CA SER A 508 24.49 -1.17 -11.10
C SER A 508 25.33 -0.97 -12.38
N GLN A 509 24.71 -1.02 -13.57
CA GLN A 509 25.38 -0.78 -14.85
C GLN A 509 25.49 0.72 -15.20
N GLN A 510 24.68 1.58 -14.59
CA GLN A 510 24.75 3.03 -14.80
C GLN A 510 25.75 3.73 -13.87
N GLU A 511 26.20 3.09 -12.78
CA GLU A 511 27.25 3.63 -11.90
C GLU A 511 28.64 3.68 -12.59
N ASP A 512 28.80 3.05 -13.76
CA ASP A 512 30.01 3.16 -14.60
C ASP A 512 30.02 4.42 -15.49
N ILE A 513 28.99 5.28 -15.41
CA ILE A 513 28.92 6.57 -16.14
C ILE A 513 28.96 7.71 -15.11
N PRO A 514 29.94 8.63 -15.19
CA PRO A 514 30.08 9.72 -14.22
C PRO A 514 28.81 10.61 -14.19
N PRO A 515 28.42 11.12 -13.02
CA PRO A 515 27.18 11.87 -12.87
C PRO A 515 27.20 13.15 -13.73
N GLN A 516 26.19 13.30 -14.58
CA GLN A 516 25.94 14.55 -15.29
C GLN A 516 25.61 15.65 -14.28
N SER A 517 26.25 16.80 -14.45
CA SER A 517 26.07 18.00 -13.62
C SER A 517 24.60 18.38 -13.49
N PRO A 518 24.14 18.86 -12.32
CA PRO A 518 22.78 19.33 -12.16
C PRO A 518 22.53 20.48 -13.13
N LEU A 519 21.46 20.38 -13.93
CA LEU A 519 20.94 21.47 -14.75
C LEU A 519 20.63 22.66 -13.83
N VAL A 520 21.25 23.80 -14.17
CA VAL A 520 21.09 25.12 -13.53
C VAL A 520 19.66 25.62 -13.61
#